data_AF-X1FAI2-F1
#
_entry.id   AF-X1FAI2-F1
#
_cell.length_a   1.000
_cell.length_b   1.000
_cell.length_c   1.000
_cell.angle_alpha   90.00
_cell.angle_beta   90.00
_cell.angle_gamma   90.00
#
_symmetry.space_group_name_H-M   'P 1'
#
loop_
_entity.id
_entity.type
_entity.pdbx_description
1 polymer ?
#
loop_
_entity_poly.entity_id
_entity_poly.type
_entity_poly.pdbx_seq_one_letter_code
_entity_poly.pdbx_strand_id
1 'polypeptide(L)'
;LPIKAECGGACACATCHVWVEGDWVAKLVPPTDEETEMLDGAFQVDERSRLCCQLIMTPELDGLEIELAPESLSDQPVETVAAGSAG
;
A
#
# COMPACT_ATOMS: atom_id res chain seq x y z
N LEU A 1 -2.83 -1.76 10.29
CA LEU A 1 -2.58 -3.17 9.92
C LEU A 1 -1.08 -3.40 9.88
N PRO A 2 -0.57 -4.59 10.28
CA PRO A 2 0.84 -4.92 10.14
C PRO A 2 1.15 -5.26 8.67
N ILE A 3 1.79 -4.34 7.95
CA ILE A 3 2.18 -4.48 6.53
C ILE A 3 3.66 -4.83 6.42
N LYS A 4 4.06 -5.65 5.44
CA LYS A 4 5.47 -6.05 5.22
C LYS A 4 6.35 -4.88 4.79
N ALA A 5 5.95 -4.12 3.76
CA ALA A 5 6.57 -2.87 3.31
C ALA A 5 8.12 -2.90 3.19
N GLU A 6 8.68 -3.96 2.61
CA GLU A 6 10.11 -4.30 2.69
C GLU A 6 11.05 -3.25 2.07
N CYS A 7 10.63 -2.56 1.00
CA CYS A 7 11.48 -1.55 0.35
C CYS A 7 11.38 -0.14 0.94
N GLY A 8 10.56 0.06 1.98
CA GLY A 8 10.39 1.38 2.60
C GLY A 8 9.77 2.45 1.68
N GLY A 9 9.08 2.05 0.61
CA GLY A 9 8.38 2.97 -0.31
C GLY A 9 9.14 3.33 -1.59
N ALA A 10 10.26 2.66 -1.87
CA ALA A 10 11.09 2.93 -3.04
C ALA A 10 10.54 2.40 -4.39
N CYS A 11 9.28 1.94 -4.44
CA CYS A 11 8.70 1.25 -5.60
C CYS A 11 9.56 0.08 -6.13
N ALA A 12 10.23 -0.64 -5.22
CA ALA A 12 11.19 -1.69 -5.56
C ALA A 12 10.74 -3.09 -5.09
N CYS A 13 9.49 -3.22 -4.64
CA CYS A 13 8.86 -4.48 -4.25
C CYS A 13 7.33 -4.34 -4.33
N ALA A 14 6.61 -5.45 -4.24
CA ALA A 14 5.14 -5.46 -4.18
C ALA A 14 4.55 -5.81 -2.80
N THR A 15 5.36 -5.82 -1.72
CA THR A 15 4.91 -6.26 -0.38
C THR A 15 4.04 -5.25 0.38
N CYS A 16 3.66 -4.18 -0.30
CA CYS A 16 2.68 -3.19 0.17
C CYS A 16 1.42 -3.15 -0.71
N HIS A 17 1.19 -4.24 -1.46
CA HIS A 17 0.01 -4.41 -2.31
C HIS A 17 -1.27 -4.31 -1.48
N VAL A 18 -2.17 -3.45 -1.93
CA VAL A 18 -3.53 -3.23 -1.41
C VAL A 18 -4.53 -3.25 -2.55
N TRP A 19 -5.77 -3.60 -2.24
CA TRP A 19 -6.91 -3.31 -3.11
C TRP A 19 -7.59 -2.02 -2.66
N VAL A 20 -7.90 -1.16 -3.62
CA VAL A 20 -8.63 0.08 -3.39
C VAL A 20 -10.12 -0.17 -3.58
N GLU A 21 -10.94 0.21 -2.61
CA GLU A 21 -12.35 -0.16 -2.60
C GLU A 21 -13.24 0.76 -3.44
N GLY A 22 -14.28 0.17 -4.04
CA GLY A 22 -15.35 0.90 -4.75
C GLY A 22 -14.86 1.93 -5.77
N ASP A 23 -15.48 3.11 -5.74
CA ASP A 23 -15.20 4.19 -6.71
C ASP A 23 -13.93 4.99 -6.37
N TRP A 24 -13.16 4.59 -5.34
CA TRP A 24 -11.92 5.28 -4.98
C TRP A 24 -10.85 5.16 -6.06
N VAL A 25 -10.81 4.04 -6.79
CA VAL A 25 -9.84 3.81 -7.88
C VAL A 25 -9.85 4.95 -8.89
N ALA A 26 -11.04 5.44 -9.26
CA ALA A 26 -11.21 6.50 -10.25
C ALA A 26 -10.75 7.89 -9.76
N LYS A 27 -10.54 8.07 -8.45
CA LYS A 27 -10.05 9.32 -7.86
C LYS A 27 -8.53 9.34 -7.70
N LEU A 28 -7.86 8.21 -7.86
CA LEU A 28 -6.42 8.11 -7.72
C LEU A 28 -5.70 8.60 -8.98
N VAL A 29 -4.49 9.10 -8.79
CA VAL A 29 -3.54 9.19 -9.91
C VAL A 29 -3.29 7.75 -10.41
N PRO A 30 -3.33 7.49 -11.72
CA PRO A 30 -3.03 6.18 -12.28
C PRO A 30 -1.65 5.67 -11.80
N PRO A 31 -1.47 4.34 -11.68
CA PRO A 31 -0.16 3.79 -11.34
C PRO A 31 0.88 4.19 -12.39
N THR A 32 2.12 4.34 -11.95
CA THR A 32 3.25 4.50 -12.87
C THR A 32 3.60 3.16 -13.53
N ASP A 33 4.34 3.21 -14.63
CA ASP A 33 4.83 1.98 -15.29
C ASP A 33 5.66 1.13 -14.30
N GLU A 34 6.51 1.76 -13.48
CA GLU A 34 7.29 1.08 -12.43
C GLU A 34 6.38 0.40 -11.39
N GLU A 35 5.30 1.05 -10.97
CA GLU A 35 4.32 0.47 -10.04
C GLU A 35 3.63 -0.75 -10.67
N THR A 36 3.20 -0.64 -11.93
CA THR A 36 2.57 -1.73 -12.67
C THR A 36 3.52 -2.91 -12.86
N GLU A 37 4.79 -2.67 -13.20
CA GLU A 37 5.80 -3.73 -13.32
C GLU A 37 6.00 -4.49 -12.01
N MET A 38 5.97 -3.79 -10.86
CA MET A 38 6.04 -4.45 -9.55
C MET A 38 4.79 -5.29 -9.26
N LEU A 39 3.61 -4.76 -9.60
CA LEU A 39 2.33 -5.47 -9.40
C LEU A 39 2.20 -6.70 -10.31
N ASP A 40 2.75 -6.69 -11.52
CA ASP A 40 2.72 -7.85 -12.43
C ASP A 40 3.35 -9.12 -11.81
N GLY A 41 4.30 -8.94 -10.88
CA GLY A 41 4.93 -10.03 -10.12
C GLY A 41 4.19 -10.43 -8.83
N ALA A 42 3.12 -9.72 -8.45
CA ALA A 42 2.38 -9.94 -7.20
C ALA A 42 1.26 -10.98 -7.36
N PHE A 43 0.65 -11.37 -6.24
CA PHE A 43 -0.42 -12.35 -6.21
C PHE A 43 -1.79 -11.66 -6.24
N GLN A 44 -2.78 -12.29 -6.91
CA GLN A 44 -4.17 -11.79 -6.96
C GLN A 44 -4.31 -10.31 -7.38
N VAL A 45 -3.51 -9.89 -8.38
CA VAL A 45 -3.61 -8.54 -8.93
C VAL A 45 -4.88 -8.40 -9.77
N ASP A 46 -5.63 -7.33 -9.51
CA ASP A 46 -6.81 -6.93 -10.27
C ASP A 46 -6.81 -5.40 -10.52
N GLU A 47 -7.89 -4.88 -11.10
CA GLU A 47 -8.02 -3.44 -11.42
C GLU A 47 -8.02 -2.50 -10.19
N ARG A 48 -8.23 -3.04 -9.00
CA ARG A 48 -8.18 -2.31 -7.72
C ARG A 48 -6.79 -2.31 -7.10
N SER A 49 -5.88 -3.13 -7.61
CA SER A 49 -4.54 -3.31 -7.06
C SER A 49 -3.69 -2.06 -7.18
N ARG A 50 -3.10 -1.64 -6.06
CA ARG A 50 -2.13 -0.54 -5.95
C ARG A 50 -1.02 -0.91 -4.97
N LEU A 51 0.13 -0.28 -5.13
CA LEU A 51 1.14 -0.24 -4.07
C LEU A 51 0.82 0.93 -3.15
N CYS A 52 0.45 0.65 -1.89
CA CYS A 52 -0.04 1.72 -1.00
C CYS A 52 1.00 2.83 -0.76
N CYS A 53 2.30 2.51 -0.90
CA CYS A 53 3.38 3.48 -0.78
C CYS A 53 3.49 4.47 -1.96
N GLN A 54 2.83 4.19 -3.09
CA GLN A 54 2.79 5.07 -4.26
C GLN A 54 1.50 5.90 -4.34
N LEU A 55 0.57 5.71 -3.39
CA LEU A 55 -0.64 6.51 -3.32
C LEU A 55 -0.31 7.94 -2.87
N ILE A 56 -0.57 8.91 -3.75
CA ILE A 56 -0.43 10.32 -3.42
C ILE A 56 -1.69 10.80 -2.71
N MET A 57 -1.59 11.01 -1.40
CA MET A 57 -2.72 11.47 -0.59
C MET A 57 -3.07 12.93 -0.89
N THR A 58 -4.36 13.18 -1.13
CA THR A 58 -4.94 14.51 -1.27
C THR A 58 -6.16 14.66 -0.36
N PRO A 59 -6.64 15.88 -0.05
CA PRO A 59 -7.84 16.08 0.77
C PRO A 59 -9.10 15.38 0.22
N GLU A 60 -9.19 15.18 -1.10
CA GLU A 60 -10.30 14.48 -1.75
C GLU A 60 -10.33 12.97 -1.46
N LEU A 61 -9.24 12.43 -0.91
CA LEU A 61 -9.09 11.04 -0.48
C LEU A 61 -9.32 10.85 1.02
N ASP A 62 -9.85 11.85 1.72
CA ASP A 62 -10.29 11.69 3.11
C ASP A 62 -11.38 10.61 3.20
N GLY A 63 -11.12 9.58 4.01
CA GLY A 63 -11.96 8.38 4.08
C GLY A 63 -11.68 7.31 3.03
N LEU A 64 -10.56 7.37 2.30
CA LEU A 64 -10.12 6.30 1.40
C LEU A 64 -10.16 4.93 2.11
N GLU A 65 -10.89 4.00 1.51
CA GLU A 65 -10.98 2.61 1.97
C GLU A 65 -10.08 1.71 1.12
N ILE A 66 -9.27 0.92 1.80
CA ILE A 66 -8.36 -0.05 1.19
C ILE A 66 -8.41 -1.37 1.97
N GLU A 67 -8.23 -2.47 1.26
CA GLU A 67 -7.98 -3.79 1.83
C GLU A 67 -6.52 -4.16 1.61
N LEU A 68 -5.89 -4.74 2.63
CA LEU A 68 -4.52 -5.25 2.49
C LEU A 68 -4.55 -6.60 1.79
N ALA A 69 -3.78 -6.75 0.71
CA ALA A 69 -3.67 -8.04 0.05
C ALA A 69 -3.10 -9.10 1.03
N PRO A 70 -3.61 -10.34 1.04
CA PRO A 70 -3.27 -11.34 2.07
C PRO A 70 -1.76 -11.57 2.22
N GLU A 71 -1.02 -11.55 1.12
CA GLU A 71 0.43 -11.73 1.11
C GLU A 71 1.22 -10.53 1.65
N SER A 72 0.59 -9.36 1.78
CA SER A 72 1.19 -8.13 2.29
C SER A 72 1.10 -8.01 3.82
N LEU A 73 0.31 -8.87 4.49
CA LEU A 73 0.27 -8.96 5.95
C LEU A 73 1.60 -9.43 6.50
N SER A 74 2.16 -8.72 7.48
CA SER A 74 3.39 -9.15 8.15
C SER A 74 3.09 -10.13 9.29
N ASP A 75 3.93 -11.16 9.40
CA ASP A 75 3.92 -12.13 10.51
C ASP A 75 4.64 -11.61 11.76
N GLN A 76 5.17 -10.38 11.69
CA GLN A 76 5.90 -9.78 12.80
C GLN A 76 4.93 -9.29 13.87
N PRO A 77 5.22 -9.51 15.17
CA PRO A 77 4.41 -8.95 16.24
C PRO A 77 4.39 -7.42 16.12
N VAL A 78 3.22 -6.81 16.31
CA VAL A 78 3.09 -5.34 16.35
C VAL A 78 3.85 -4.85 17.58
N GLU A 79 5.07 -4.34 17.38
CA GLU A 79 5.82 -3.71 18.45
C GLU A 79 5.24 -2.32 18.72
N THR A 80 4.71 -2.12 19.93
CA THR A 80 4.38 -0.77 20.41
C THR A 80 5.69 -0.03 20.66
N VAL A 81 6.21 0.63 19.64
CA VAL A 81 7.26 1.64 19.81
C VAL A 81 6.62 2.84 20.50
N ALA A 82 6.76 2.94 21.82
CA ALA A 82 6.56 4.21 22.50
C ALA A 82 7.55 5.18 21.87
N ALA A 83 7.06 6.16 21.09
CA ALA A 83 7.87 7.24 20.58
C ALA A 83 8.56 7.90 21.79
N GLY A 84 9.84 7.58 21.96
CA GLY A 84 10.64 8.05 23.08
C GLY A 84 10.65 9.57 23.10
N SER A 85 10.34 10.11 24.27
CA SER A 85 10.41 11.52 24.62
C SER A 85 11.65 12.21 24.06
N ALA A 86 11.44 13.39 23.50
CA ALA A 86 12.48 14.35 23.18
C ALA A 86 13.53 14.46 24.30
N GLY A 87 14.81 14.36 23.92
CA GLY A 87 15.96 14.74 24.71
C GLY A 87 16.80 15.71 23.89
#